data_AF-A0A2P7TGK5-F1
#
_entry.id   AF-A0A2P7TGK5-F1
#
_cell.length_a   1.000
_cell.length_b   1.000
_cell.length_c   1.000
_cell.angle_alpha   90.00
_cell.angle_beta   90.00
_cell.angle_gamma   90.00
#
_symmetry.space_group_name_H-M   'P 1'
#
loop_
_entity.id
_entity.type
_entity.pdbx_description
1 polymer ?
#
loop_
_entity_poly.entity_id
_entity_poly.type
_entity_poly.pdbx_seq_one_letter_code
_entity_poly.pdbx_strand_id
1 'polypeptide(L)'
;MATLFKEVSYNLATLIQQIDLGNIGLPDIQRPFVWPDTKVRDLFDSMYKGYPVGYFLFWANANVEHTKGIGTSAKQKHPNLLIVDGQQRLTSLYAVIKAQEIIRENYTKATIVIAFNPLEAKFEIPDASIRKNPRYFQNISQIWQPNINIIRVINEF
;
A
#
# COMPACT_ATOMS: atom_id res chain seq x y z
N MET A 1 2.49 -33.77 -10.97
CA MET A 1 3.25 -33.04 -9.94
C MET A 1 2.40 -31.89 -9.44
N ALA A 2 2.24 -31.71 -8.13
CA ALA A 2 1.50 -30.56 -7.60
C ALA A 2 2.40 -29.32 -7.73
N THR A 3 1.88 -28.24 -8.32
CA THR A 3 2.58 -26.96 -8.39
C THR A 3 2.70 -26.39 -6.99
N LEU A 4 3.91 -26.42 -6.42
CA LEU A 4 4.20 -25.91 -5.08
C LEU A 4 4.35 -24.39 -5.04
N PHE A 5 4.80 -23.78 -6.14
CA PHE A 5 5.02 -22.34 -6.26
C PHE A 5 4.63 -21.85 -7.66
N LYS A 6 3.97 -20.70 -7.74
CA LYS A 6 3.59 -20.03 -8.98
C LYS A 6 4.06 -18.59 -8.94
N GLU A 7 5.01 -18.25 -9.80
CA GLU A 7 5.40 -16.86 -10.02
C GLU A 7 4.33 -16.15 -10.83
N VAL A 8 3.89 -14.99 -10.33
CA VAL A 8 2.93 -14.14 -11.02
C VAL A 8 3.43 -12.71 -10.99
N SER A 9 3.57 -12.10 -12.17
CA SER A 9 3.83 -10.68 -12.30
C SER A 9 2.52 -9.90 -12.15
N TYR A 10 2.37 -9.18 -11.05
CA TYR A 10 1.26 -8.25 -10.86
C TYR A 10 1.74 -6.81 -11.04
N ASN A 11 0.92 -5.99 -11.71
CA ASN A 11 1.05 -4.54 -11.62
C ASN A 11 0.64 -4.11 -10.19
N LEU A 12 1.36 -3.14 -9.61
CA LEU A 12 1.02 -2.53 -8.33
C LEU A 12 -0.43 -2.07 -8.25
N ALA A 13 -0.93 -1.40 -9.30
CA ALA A 13 -2.32 -0.94 -9.36
C ALA A 13 -3.31 -2.10 -9.22
N THR A 14 -3.01 -3.24 -9.87
CA THR A 14 -3.80 -4.45 -9.75
C THR A 14 -3.72 -5.03 -8.34
N LEU A 15 -2.55 -5.07 -7.69
CA LEU A 15 -2.44 -5.53 -6.30
C LEU A 15 -3.31 -4.70 -5.35
N ILE A 16 -3.23 -3.37 -5.45
CA ILE A 16 -4.04 -2.46 -4.65
C ILE A 16 -5.54 -2.69 -4.90
N GLN A 17 -5.96 -2.84 -6.16
CA GLN A 17 -7.35 -3.15 -6.49
C GLN A 17 -7.80 -4.52 -5.95
N GLN A 18 -6.94 -5.54 -5.98
CA GLN A 18 -7.27 -6.86 -5.43
C GLN A 18 -7.44 -6.82 -3.90
N ILE A 19 -6.73 -5.91 -3.21
CA ILE A 19 -6.96 -5.63 -1.79
C ILE A 19 -8.34 -4.98 -1.60
N ASP A 20 -8.68 -3.94 -2.37
CA ASP A 20 -9.99 -3.26 -2.27
C ASP A 20 -11.16 -4.23 -2.49
N LEU A 21 -11.02 -5.15 -3.45
CA LEU A 21 -12.02 -6.17 -3.78
C LEU A 21 -12.14 -7.28 -2.72
N GLY A 22 -11.24 -7.30 -1.73
CA GLY A 22 -11.16 -8.33 -0.69
C GLY A 22 -10.60 -9.66 -1.21
N ASN A 23 -10.03 -9.71 -2.41
CA ASN A 23 -9.43 -10.92 -2.98
C ASN A 23 -8.07 -11.22 -2.33
N ILE A 24 -7.28 -10.17 -2.05
CA ILE A 24 -6.08 -10.25 -1.23
C ILE A 24 -6.48 -9.86 0.19
N GLY A 25 -6.39 -10.82 1.11
CA GLY A 25 -6.54 -10.56 2.52
C GLY A 25 -5.31 -9.84 3.05
N LEU A 26 -5.51 -8.64 3.56
CA LEU A 26 -4.61 -7.95 4.48
C LEU A 26 -5.18 -8.12 5.89
N PRO A 27 -5.03 -9.31 6.53
CA PRO A 27 -5.57 -9.58 7.86
C PRO A 27 -5.05 -8.62 8.94
N ASP A 28 -3.98 -7.87 8.63
CA ASP A 28 -3.23 -7.07 9.59
C ASP A 28 -3.42 -5.55 9.48
N ILE A 29 -4.39 -5.04 8.72
CA ILE A 29 -4.71 -3.60 8.79
C ILE A 29 -5.17 -3.19 10.21
N GLN A 30 -5.58 -4.17 11.02
CA GLN A 30 -5.95 -4.02 12.42
C GLN A 30 -4.82 -4.37 13.41
N ARG A 31 -3.65 -4.83 12.94
CA ARG A 31 -2.48 -5.08 13.80
C ARG A 31 -1.54 -3.88 13.80
N PRO A 32 -0.74 -3.71 14.86
CA PRO A 32 0.20 -2.61 14.90
C PRO A 32 1.23 -2.67 13.76
N PHE A 33 1.28 -1.60 12.97
CA PHE A 33 2.27 -1.34 11.94
C PHE A 33 3.55 -0.82 12.59
N VAL A 34 4.62 -1.60 12.45
CA VAL A 34 5.90 -1.40 13.16
C VAL A 34 6.95 -0.67 12.32
N TRP A 35 6.69 -0.45 11.03
CA TRP A 35 7.63 0.27 10.18
C TRP A 35 7.61 1.77 10.52
N PRO A 36 8.78 2.41 10.73
CA PRO A 36 8.86 3.86 10.78
C PRO A 36 8.65 4.44 9.39
N ASP A 37 8.24 5.70 9.32
CA ASP A 37 7.95 6.39 8.06
C ASP A 37 9.17 6.49 7.15
N THR A 38 10.38 6.41 7.72
CA THR A 38 11.63 6.38 6.97
C THR A 38 11.75 5.14 6.11
N LYS A 39 11.36 3.96 6.61
CA LYS A 39 11.34 2.73 5.81
C LYS A 39 10.30 2.77 4.71
N VAL A 40 9.17 3.42 4.97
CA VAL A 40 8.16 3.62 3.93
C VAL A 40 8.68 4.54 2.83
N ARG A 41 9.28 5.69 3.20
CA ARG A 41 9.98 6.59 2.27
C ARG A 41 11.02 5.83 1.44
N ASP A 42 11.87 5.02 2.06
CA ASP A 42 12.90 4.24 1.37
C ASP A 42 12.32 3.20 0.39
N LEU A 43 11.17 2.61 0.70
CA LEU A 43 10.45 1.74 -0.22
C LEU A 43 10.01 2.50 -1.48
N PHE A 44 9.40 3.68 -1.32
CA PHE A 44 9.00 4.52 -2.45
C PHE A 44 10.20 5.00 -3.26
N ASP A 45 11.28 5.41 -2.60
CA ASP A 45 12.53 5.83 -3.25
C ASP A 45 13.15 4.68 -4.06
N SER A 46 13.18 3.47 -3.51
CA SER A 46 13.68 2.28 -4.21
C SER A 46 12.83 1.95 -5.43
N MET A 47 11.50 2.01 -5.31
CA MET A 47 10.59 1.76 -6.43
C MET A 47 10.74 2.81 -7.53
N TYR A 48 10.86 4.08 -7.15
CA TYR A 48 11.03 5.18 -8.10
C TYR A 48 12.34 5.07 -8.88
N LYS A 49 13.43 4.65 -8.23
CA LYS A 49 14.74 4.42 -8.84
C LYS A 49 14.84 3.11 -9.62
N GLY A 50 13.80 2.28 -9.61
CA GLY A 50 13.80 0.98 -10.28
C GLY A 50 14.64 -0.10 -9.57
N TYR A 51 14.95 0.09 -8.29
CA TYR A 51 15.64 -0.93 -7.50
C TYR A 51 14.71 -2.08 -7.11
N PRO A 52 15.22 -3.32 -7.03
CA PRO A 52 14.41 -4.46 -6.64
C PRO A 52 13.94 -4.29 -5.18
N VAL A 53 12.62 -4.29 -4.98
CA VAL A 53 12.00 -4.19 -3.66
C VAL A 53 11.59 -5.54 -3.07
N GLY A 54 12.09 -6.63 -3.65
CA GLY A 54 11.83 -8.02 -3.28
C GLY A 54 10.48 -8.56 -3.79
N TYR A 55 10.06 -9.70 -3.24
CA TYR A 55 8.85 -10.41 -3.66
C TYR A 55 7.78 -10.37 -2.56
N PHE A 56 6.51 -10.49 -2.97
CA PHE A 56 5.40 -10.78 -2.08
C PHE A 56 5.08 -12.27 -2.15
N LEU A 57 4.96 -12.91 -0.99
CA LEU A 57 4.54 -14.31 -0.91
C LEU A 57 3.07 -14.35 -0.52
N PHE A 58 2.25 -14.97 -1.36
CA PHE A 58 0.85 -15.19 -1.09
C PHE A 58 0.55 -16.67 -0.96
N TRP A 59 -0.24 -17.03 0.04
CA TRP A 59 -0.86 -18.33 0.14
C TRP A 59 -2.23 -18.30 -0.55
N ALA A 60 -2.34 -19.02 -1.66
CA ALA A 60 -3.61 -19.23 -2.34
C ALA A 60 -4.39 -20.37 -1.67
N ASN A 61 -5.58 -20.06 -1.15
CA ASN A 61 -6.48 -21.08 -0.64
C ASN A 61 -7.21 -21.74 -1.82
N ALA A 62 -6.92 -23.01 -2.08
CA ALA A 62 -7.47 -23.76 -3.22
C ALA A 62 -8.99 -24.05 -3.15
N ASN A 63 -9.68 -23.72 -2.05
CA ASN A 63 -11.00 -24.27 -1.71
C ASN A 63 -12.16 -23.26 -1.63
N VAL A 64 -12.08 -22.09 -2.28
CA VAL A 64 -13.21 -21.13 -2.28
C VAL A 64 -14.29 -21.48 -3.33
N GLU A 65 -14.04 -22.44 -4.23
CA GLU A 65 -15.07 -22.94 -5.16
C GLU A 65 -16.06 -23.94 -4.51
N HIS A 66 -15.80 -24.42 -3.28
CA HIS A 66 -16.60 -25.46 -2.64
C HIS A 66 -17.13 -25.13 -1.23
N THR A 67 -17.14 -23.88 -0.80
CA THR A 67 -17.98 -23.47 0.33
C THR A 67 -19.40 -23.20 -0.17
N LYS A 68 -20.20 -24.28 -0.32
CA LYS A 68 -21.66 -24.15 -0.29
C LYS A 68 -22.03 -23.41 0.99
N GLY A 69 -22.51 -22.18 0.87
CA GLY A 69 -22.94 -21.37 2.00
C GLY A 69 -24.02 -22.09 2.78
N ILE A 70 -23.67 -22.60 3.98
CA ILE A 70 -24.67 -22.96 4.98
C ILE A 70 -24.98 -21.67 5.74
N GLY A 71 -26.03 -20.99 5.31
CA GLY A 71 -26.54 -19.79 5.98
C GLY A 71 -27.05 -18.74 5.01
N THR A 72 -28.33 -18.41 5.13
CA THR A 72 -28.99 -17.30 4.43
C THR A 72 -28.48 -15.96 4.96
N SER A 73 -27.27 -15.57 4.56
CA SER A 73 -26.72 -14.22 4.75
C SER A 73 -25.49 -14.07 3.88
N ALA A 74 -25.60 -13.28 2.81
CA ALA A 74 -24.48 -12.89 1.97
C ALA A 74 -23.46 -12.09 2.83
N LYS A 75 -22.44 -12.76 3.36
CA LYS A 75 -21.37 -12.13 4.13
C LYS A 75 -20.01 -12.55 3.58
N GLN A 76 -19.33 -11.54 3.04
CA GLN A 76 -17.88 -11.45 2.79
C GLN A 76 -17.27 -12.52 1.88
N LYS A 77 -16.80 -12.10 0.70
CA LYS A 77 -15.83 -12.88 -0.07
C LYS A 77 -14.68 -13.25 0.86
N HIS A 78 -14.46 -14.54 1.08
CA HIS A 78 -13.24 -15.01 1.75
C HIS A 78 -12.05 -14.63 0.86
N PRO A 79 -10.97 -14.06 1.41
CA PRO A 79 -9.81 -13.72 0.59
C PRO A 79 -9.21 -15.01 0.00
N ASN A 80 -9.08 -15.01 -1.33
CA ASN A 80 -8.50 -16.13 -2.07
C ASN A 80 -6.97 -16.20 -1.90
N LEU A 81 -6.35 -15.05 -1.61
CA LEU A 81 -4.92 -14.89 -1.40
C LEU A 81 -4.66 -14.27 -0.03
N LEU A 82 -3.87 -14.94 0.80
CA LEU A 82 -3.40 -14.40 2.09
C LEU A 82 -1.94 -14.01 1.96
N ILE A 83 -1.57 -12.80 2.37
CA ILE A 83 -0.15 -12.42 2.39
C ILE A 83 0.58 -13.16 3.52
N VAL A 84 1.70 -13.79 3.17
CA VAL A 84 2.58 -14.52 4.09
C VAL A 84 3.88 -13.73 4.32
N ASP A 85 4.40 -13.10 3.27
CA ASP A 85 5.60 -12.25 3.34
C ASP A 85 5.41 -10.94 2.56
N GLY A 86 6.08 -9.89 3.02
CA GLY A 86 6.01 -8.54 2.48
C GLY A 86 4.82 -7.74 2.99
N GLN A 87 4.16 -8.21 4.06
CA GLN A 87 3.02 -7.54 4.68
C GLN A 87 3.28 -6.06 4.96
N GLN A 88 4.38 -5.71 5.64
CA GLN A 88 4.70 -4.30 5.96
C GLN A 88 4.86 -3.44 4.70
N ARG A 89 5.50 -3.98 3.65
CA ARG A 89 5.65 -3.29 2.36
C ARG A 89 4.30 -3.10 1.68
N LEU A 90 3.46 -4.12 1.63
CA LEU A 90 2.14 -4.05 0.99
C LEU A 90 1.21 -3.10 1.73
N THR A 91 1.18 -3.17 3.07
CA THR A 91 0.43 -2.23 3.92
C THR A 91 0.91 -0.80 3.71
N SER A 92 2.22 -0.57 3.61
CA SER A 92 2.80 0.76 3.35
C SER A 92 2.31 1.35 2.03
N LEU A 93 2.37 0.54 0.95
CA LEU A 93 1.92 0.94 -0.38
C LEU A 93 0.43 1.26 -0.38
N TYR A 94 -0.37 0.39 0.23
CA TYR A 94 -1.80 0.58 0.35
C TYR A 94 -2.14 1.85 1.16
N ALA A 95 -1.52 2.05 2.32
CA ALA A 95 -1.75 3.20 3.18
C ALA A 95 -1.46 4.54 2.48
N VAL A 96 -0.35 4.63 1.75
CA VAL A 96 0.01 5.85 1.02
C VAL A 96 -0.88 6.05 -0.21
N ILE A 97 -1.03 5.03 -1.06
CA ILE A 97 -1.81 5.14 -2.31
C ILE A 97 -3.29 5.42 -2.04
N LYS A 98 -3.85 4.84 -0.97
CA LYS A 98 -5.25 5.06 -0.59
C LYS A 98 -5.44 6.20 0.40
N ALA A 99 -4.37 6.85 0.85
CA ALA A 99 -4.40 7.80 1.96
C ALA A 99 -5.10 7.23 3.21
N GLN A 100 -4.91 5.94 3.49
CA GLN A 100 -5.57 5.21 4.57
C GLN A 100 -4.75 5.29 5.86
N GLU A 101 -5.43 5.52 6.99
CA GLU A 101 -4.81 5.49 8.31
C GLU A 101 -4.35 4.08 8.69
N ILE A 102 -3.19 4.00 9.33
CA ILE A 102 -2.65 2.79 9.93
C ILE A 102 -2.71 2.87 11.46
N ILE A 103 -2.70 1.72 12.12
CA ILE A 103 -2.58 1.61 13.57
C ILE A 103 -1.12 1.37 13.91
N ARG A 104 -0.51 2.17 14.78
CA ARG A 104 0.88 2.01 15.25
C ARG A 104 0.97 1.08 16.47
N GLU A 105 2.19 0.77 16.90
CA GLU A 105 2.49 -0.04 18.10
C GLU A 105 1.82 0.46 19.38
N ASN A 106 1.65 1.77 19.52
CA ASN A 106 0.94 2.41 20.63
C ASN A 106 -0.59 2.46 20.43
N TYR A 107 -1.13 1.71 19.47
CA TYR A 107 -2.55 1.69 19.09
C TYR A 107 -3.12 3.04 18.65
N THR A 108 -2.27 4.02 18.32
CA THR A 108 -2.74 5.28 17.75
C THR A 108 -2.93 5.15 16.25
N LYS A 109 -3.94 5.85 15.74
CA LYS A 109 -4.11 6.03 14.31
C LYS A 109 -3.11 7.06 13.80
N ALA A 110 -2.45 6.75 12.69
CA ALA A 110 -1.51 7.63 12.05
C ALA A 110 -1.68 7.56 10.53
N THR A 111 -1.53 8.72 9.88
CA THR A 111 -1.43 8.80 8.43
C THR A 111 0.04 8.92 8.07
N ILE A 112 0.52 8.03 7.19
CA ILE A 112 1.87 8.14 6.63
C ILE A 112 1.86 9.27 5.60
N VAL A 113 2.73 10.26 5.79
CA VAL A 113 2.88 11.38 4.87
C VAL A 113 4.30 11.38 4.33
N ILE A 114 4.42 11.41 3.01
CA ILE A 114 5.71 11.44 2.31
C ILE A 114 5.67 12.62 1.36
N ALA A 115 6.69 13.46 1.45
CA ALA A 115 6.91 14.56 0.54
C ALA A 115 7.79 14.12 -0.62
N PHE A 116 7.60 14.74 -1.79
CA PHE A 116 8.40 14.45 -2.99
C PHE A 116 8.91 15.74 -3.62
N ASN A 117 10.21 15.80 -3.88
CA ASN A 117 10.84 16.86 -4.66
C ASN A 117 10.97 16.39 -6.12
N PRO A 118 10.19 16.94 -7.06
CA PRO A 118 10.22 16.53 -8.46
C PRO A 118 11.52 16.92 -9.19
N LEU A 119 12.22 17.97 -8.73
CA LEU A 119 13.46 18.43 -9.35
C LEU A 119 14.65 17.52 -8.99
N GLU A 120 14.68 17.02 -7.76
CA GLU A 120 15.74 16.14 -7.26
C GLU A 120 15.34 14.66 -7.30
N ALA A 121 14.10 14.35 -7.70
CA ALA A 121 13.54 13.00 -7.74
C ALA A 121 13.68 12.27 -6.38
N LYS A 122 13.44 13.01 -5.28
CA LYS A 122 13.73 12.56 -3.91
C LYS A 122 12.48 12.57 -3.03
N PHE A 123 12.29 11.48 -2.28
CA PHE A 123 11.27 11.40 -1.24
C PHE A 123 11.84 11.78 0.13
N GLU A 124 11.05 12.50 0.93
CA GLU A 124 11.39 12.92 2.29
C GLU A 124 10.20 12.79 3.24
N ILE A 125 10.49 12.68 4.54
CA ILE A 125 9.45 12.84 5.56
C ILE A 125 9.28 14.34 5.82
N PRO A 126 8.07 14.89 5.77
CA PRO A 126 7.85 16.32 5.95
C PRO A 126 8.08 16.76 7.41
N ASP A 127 9.30 17.18 7.71
CA ASP A 127 9.68 17.88 8.93
C ASP A 127 9.39 19.39 8.85
N ALA A 128 9.78 20.16 9.88
CA ALA A 128 9.52 21.59 9.93
C ALA A 128 10.18 22.39 8.79
N SER A 129 11.30 21.90 8.26
CA SER A 129 12.04 22.52 7.17
C SER A 129 11.41 22.17 5.82
N ILE A 130 11.11 20.89 5.60
CA ILE A 130 10.46 20.39 4.37
C ILE A 130 9.07 21.02 4.18
N ARG A 131 8.30 21.20 5.27
CA ARG A 131 6.96 21.82 5.22
C ARG A 131 6.95 23.27 4.78
N LYS A 132 8.06 23.99 4.98
CA LYS A 132 8.22 25.37 4.54
C LYS A 132 8.88 25.48 3.17
N ASN A 133 9.37 24.37 2.63
CA ASN A 133 10.10 24.36 1.38
C ASN A 133 9.13 24.15 0.21
N PRO A 134 8.94 25.16 -0.66
CA PRO A 134 8.02 25.07 -1.80
C PRO A 134 8.49 24.05 -2.84
N ARG A 135 9.76 23.59 -2.81
CA ARG A 135 10.26 22.56 -3.72
C ARG A 135 9.72 21.17 -3.44
N TYR A 136 9.00 20.98 -2.33
CA TYR A 136 8.47 19.69 -1.93
C TYR A 136 6.96 19.65 -2.07
N PHE A 137 6.48 18.69 -2.87
CA PHE A 137 5.09 18.30 -2.87
C PHE A 137 4.82 17.55 -1.56
N GLN A 138 4.07 18.16 -0.66
CA GLN A 138 4.07 17.79 0.76
C GLN A 138 3.46 16.42 1.07
N ASN A 139 2.57 15.91 0.20
CA ASN A 139 1.93 14.63 0.43
C ASN A 139 1.60 13.91 -0.89
N ILE A 140 2.44 12.95 -1.27
CA ILE A 140 2.26 12.15 -2.49
C ILE A 140 0.91 11.44 -2.57
N SER A 141 0.28 11.10 -1.43
CA SER A 141 -1.02 10.41 -1.39
C SER A 141 -2.14 11.17 -2.12
N GLN A 142 -1.99 12.50 -2.26
CA GLN A 142 -2.95 13.34 -2.98
C GLN A 142 -3.02 12.97 -4.48
N ILE A 143 -1.93 12.47 -5.08
CA ILE A 143 -1.85 12.15 -6.51
C ILE A 143 -2.79 11.00 -6.91
N TRP A 144 -3.14 10.13 -5.96
CA TRP A 144 -4.01 8.98 -6.22
C TRP A 144 -5.47 9.21 -5.85
N GLN A 145 -5.84 10.44 -5.47
CA GLN A 145 -7.23 10.75 -5.16
C GLN A 145 -8.10 10.76 -6.43
N PRO A 146 -9.34 10.21 -6.39
CA PRO A 146 -10.17 10.02 -7.59
C PRO A 146 -10.48 11.31 -8.37
N ASN A 147 -10.53 12.46 -7.68
CA ASN A 147 -10.89 13.76 -8.24
C ASN A 147 -9.69 14.69 -8.40
N ILE A 148 -8.47 14.15 -8.42
CA ILE A 148 -7.26 14.97 -8.51
C ILE A 148 -7.17 15.60 -9.91
N ASN A 149 -6.94 16.91 -9.96
CA ASN A 149 -6.55 17.58 -11.19
C ASN A 149 -5.03 17.80 -11.13
N ILE A 150 -4.27 16.95 -11.82
CA ILE A 150 -2.80 16.99 -11.81
C ILE A 150 -2.28 18.36 -12.25
N ILE A 151 -2.92 19.01 -13.23
CA ILE A 151 -2.53 20.34 -13.70
C ILE A 151 -2.72 21.37 -12.59
N ARG A 152 -3.83 21.30 -11.85
CA ARG A 152 -4.07 22.17 -10.70
C ARG A 152 -3.04 21.94 -9.59
N VAL A 153 -2.70 20.69 -9.31
CA VAL A 153 -1.69 20.34 -8.30
C VAL A 153 -0.31 20.90 -8.67
N ILE A 154 0.05 20.83 -9.95
CA ILE A 154 1.31 21.40 -10.45
C ILE A 154 1.29 22.94 -10.39
N ASN A 155 0.14 23.58 -10.65
CA ASN A 155 0.03 25.03 -10.61
C ASN A 155 -0.05 25.60 -9.17
N GLU A 156 -0.47 24.80 -8.19
CA GLU A 156 -0.49 25.16 -6.77
C GLU A 156 0.86 24.89 -6.07
N PHE A 157 1.77 24.18 -6.74
CA PHE A 157 3.16 23.93 -6.34
C PHE A 157 4.08 25.03 -6.89
#